data_AF-A0AAV3UHE5-F1
#
_entry.id   AF-A0AAV3UHE5-F1
#
_cell.length_a   1.000
_cell.length_b   1.000
_cell.length_c   1.000
_cell.angle_alpha   90.00
_cell.angle_beta   90.00
_cell.angle_gamma   90.00
#
_symmetry.space_group_name_H-M   'P 1'
#
loop_
_entity.id
_entity.type
_entity.pdbx_description
1 polymer ?
#
loop_
_entity_poly.entity_id
_entity_poly.type
_entity_poly.pdbx_seq_one_letter_code
_entity_poly.pdbx_strand_id
1 'polypeptide(L)'
;MTDEAGDRERDNKGQFTEAATDDEILATMRDAEFPAVTARWIADTLEVDRTTIHRRLETLQESGTVKRGKLSPRVVIWWLPEDR
;
A
#
# COMPACT_ATOMS: atom_id res chain seq x y z
N MET A 1 23.14 -23.27 7.52
CA MET A 1 23.73 -22.05 6.95
C MET A 1 23.31 -22.03 5.49
N THR A 2 22.00 -22.04 5.20
CA THR A 2 21.09 -20.87 5.04
C THR A 2 21.59 -20.03 3.86
N ASP A 3 20.88 -19.97 2.75
CA ASP A 3 19.68 -19.14 2.64
C ASP A 3 18.60 -19.71 1.71
N GLU A 4 17.35 -19.54 2.14
CA GLU A 4 16.13 -19.95 1.46
C GLU A 4 15.86 -19.03 0.27
N ALA A 5 15.80 -19.62 -0.92
CA ALA A 5 15.40 -18.92 -2.14
C ALA A 5 13.92 -18.55 -2.01
N GLY A 6 13.67 -17.29 -1.65
CA GLY A 6 12.34 -16.69 -1.61
C GLY A 6 11.65 -16.80 -2.95
N ASP A 7 10.60 -17.62 -2.96
CA ASP A 7 9.64 -17.77 -4.04
C ASP A 7 8.92 -16.44 -4.26
N ARG A 8 9.41 -15.63 -5.20
CA ARG A 8 8.69 -14.47 -5.70
C ARG A 8 7.89 -14.94 -6.91
N GLU A 9 6.68 -15.43 -6.65
CA GLU A 9 5.71 -15.71 -7.70
C GLU A 9 5.55 -14.48 -8.58
N ARG A 10 6.00 -14.61 -9.83
CA ARG A 10 5.75 -13.65 -10.89
C ARG A 10 4.33 -13.89 -11.41
N ASP A 11 3.45 -12.92 -11.23
CA ASP A 11 2.17 -12.92 -11.92
C ASP A 11 2.32 -12.38 -13.35
N ASN A 12 1.90 -13.23 -14.27
CA ASN A 12 1.97 -13.06 -15.71
C ASN A 12 0.80 -12.18 -16.17
N LYS A 13 1.07 -10.91 -16.54
CA LYS A 13 0.40 -10.14 -17.62
C LYS A 13 1.02 -8.75 -17.74
N GLY A 14 1.55 -8.44 -18.92
CA GLY A 14 2.32 -7.23 -19.18
C GLY A 14 1.54 -5.93 -18.98
N GLN A 15 1.98 -5.14 -18.00
CA GLN A 15 2.32 -3.73 -18.21
C GLN A 15 3.28 -3.32 -17.10
N PHE A 16 4.55 -3.10 -17.46
CA PHE A 16 5.58 -2.57 -16.58
C PHE A 16 5.30 -1.08 -16.31
N THR A 17 4.47 -0.81 -15.32
CA THR A 17 4.74 0.28 -14.38
C THR A 17 5.05 -0.45 -13.09
N GLU A 18 6.26 -0.30 -12.57
CA GLU A 18 6.77 -1.06 -11.42
C GLU A 18 5.71 -1.09 -10.31
N ALA A 19 5.07 -2.25 -10.13
CA ALA A 19 3.93 -2.36 -9.24
C ALA A 19 4.47 -2.19 -7.83
N ALA A 20 4.07 -1.11 -7.15
CA ALA A 20 4.41 -0.90 -5.74
C ALA A 20 4.11 -2.17 -4.94
N THR A 21 5.12 -2.64 -4.23
CA THR A 21 5.02 -3.74 -3.29
C THR A 21 4.28 -3.28 -2.04
N ASP A 22 3.72 -4.23 -1.31
CA ASP A 22 3.03 -3.97 -0.05
C ASP A 22 3.99 -3.32 0.97
N ASP A 23 5.25 -3.76 1.01
CA ASP A 23 6.29 -3.20 1.88
C ASP A 23 6.62 -1.73 1.55
N GLU A 24 6.72 -1.37 0.26
CA GLU A 24 6.95 0.02 -0.17
C GLU A 24 5.78 0.93 0.23
N ILE A 25 4.55 0.44 0.08
CA ILE A 25 3.34 1.16 0.51
C ILE A 25 3.36 1.38 2.02
N LEU A 26 3.64 0.34 2.79
CA LEU A 26 3.71 0.43 4.25
C LEU A 26 4.84 1.34 4.74
N ALA A 27 6.01 1.28 4.11
CA ALA A 27 7.12 2.19 4.40
C ALA A 27 6.71 3.64 4.12
N THR A 28 6.10 3.91 2.97
CA THR A 28 5.59 5.24 2.61
C THR A 28 4.56 5.77 3.62
N MET A 29 3.71 4.90 4.16
CA MET A 29 2.76 5.27 5.22
C MET A 29 3.45 5.57 6.56
N ARG A 30 4.53 4.86 6.90
CA ARG A 30 5.32 5.09 8.13
C ARG A 30 6.12 6.39 8.05
N ASP A 31 6.62 6.73 6.87
CA ASP A 31 7.43 7.93 6.64
C ASP A 31 6.57 9.20 6.50
N ALA A 32 5.25 9.07 6.43
CA ALA A 32 4.34 10.20 6.36
C ALA A 32 4.38 11.04 7.65
N GLU A 33 4.44 12.37 7.51
CA GLU A 33 4.37 13.31 8.64
C GLU A 33 2.97 13.40 9.28
N PHE A 34 2.00 12.62 8.79
CA PHE A 34 0.60 12.66 9.19
C PHE A 34 0.13 11.26 9.63
N PRO A 35 -0.82 11.16 10.57
CA PRO A 35 -1.29 9.87 11.08
C PRO A 35 -2.11 9.06 10.06
N ALA A 36 -2.58 9.69 8.98
CA ALA A 36 -3.35 9.04 7.94
C ALA A 36 -3.10 9.70 6.59
N VAL A 37 -3.15 8.89 5.53
CA VAL A 37 -2.86 9.30 4.15
C VAL A 37 -4.00 8.91 3.21
N THR A 38 -3.96 9.41 1.98
CA THR A 38 -4.89 8.98 0.92
C THR A 38 -4.17 8.08 -0.08
N ALA A 39 -4.90 7.21 -0.78
CA ALA A 39 -4.33 6.40 -1.86
C ALA A 39 -3.68 7.25 -2.96
N ARG A 40 -4.20 8.46 -3.21
CA ARG A 40 -3.60 9.41 -4.15
C ARG A 40 -2.24 9.89 -3.65
N TRP A 41 -2.12 10.23 -2.38
CA TRP A 41 -0.86 10.72 -1.83
C TRP A 41 0.25 9.67 -1.93
N ILE A 42 -0.06 8.40 -1.63
CA ILE A 42 0.89 7.29 -1.79
C ILE A 42 1.25 7.10 -3.28
N ALA A 43 0.26 7.14 -4.17
CA ALA A 43 0.47 7.01 -5.61
C ALA A 43 1.38 8.12 -6.18
N ASP A 44 1.12 9.36 -5.78
CA ASP A 44 1.93 10.52 -6.17
C ASP A 44 3.36 10.41 -5.59
N THR A 45 3.54 9.82 -4.40
CA THR A 45 4.84 9.63 -3.74
C THR A 45 5.68 8.52 -4.38
N LEU A 46 5.03 7.42 -4.77
CA LEU A 46 5.69 6.27 -5.40
C LEU A 46 5.73 6.36 -6.93
N GLU A 47 5.14 7.40 -7.52
CA GLU A 47 5.00 7.57 -8.97
C GLU A 47 4.30 6.38 -9.66
N VAL A 48 3.30 5.80 -8.97
CA VAL A 48 2.53 4.62 -9.42
C VAL A 48 1.06 5.00 -9.63
N ASP A 49 0.34 4.27 -10.50
CA ASP A 49 -1.09 4.49 -10.68
C ASP A 49 -1.90 4.33 -9.38
N ARG A 50 -2.80 5.27 -9.13
CA ARG A 50 -3.65 5.28 -7.93
C ARG A 50 -4.52 4.02 -7.81
N THR A 51 -4.97 3.44 -8.92
CA THR A 51 -5.78 2.21 -8.91
C THR A 51 -4.97 1.03 -8.39
N THR A 52 -3.69 0.93 -8.78
CA THR A 52 -2.77 -0.07 -8.24
C THR A 52 -2.62 0.08 -6.74
N ILE A 53 -2.36 1.30 -6.25
CA ILE A 53 -2.25 1.57 -4.81
C ILE A 53 -3.55 1.25 -4.08
N HIS A 54 -4.71 1.62 -4.63
CA HIS A 54 -6.00 1.33 -4.02
C HIS A 54 -6.23 -0.17 -3.88
N ARG A 55 -5.96 -0.95 -4.93
CA ARG A 55 -6.11 -2.42 -4.90
C ARG A 55 -5.23 -3.05 -3.82
N ARG A 56 -3.97 -2.60 -3.71
CA ARG A 56 -3.02 -3.07 -2.69
C ARG A 56 -3.49 -2.72 -1.28
N LEU A 57 -3.94 -1.48 -1.06
CA LEU A 57 -4.48 -1.04 0.23
C LEU A 57 -5.73 -1.82 0.65
N GLU A 58 -6.59 -2.21 -0.30
CA GLU A 58 -7.73 -3.08 -0.01
C GLU A 58 -7.27 -4.46 0.50
N THR A 59 -6.30 -5.10 -0.17
CA THR A 59 -5.71 -6.37 0.30
C THR A 59 -5.05 -6.24 1.69
N LEU A 60 -4.34 -5.14 1.92
CA LEU A 60 -3.73 -4.86 3.23
C LEU A 60 -4.78 -4.59 4.32
N GLN A 61 -5.93 -4.04 3.96
CA GLN A 61 -7.03 -3.84 4.90
C GLN A 61 -7.71 -5.16 5.24
N GLU A 62 -7.89 -6.05 4.27
CA GLU A 62 -8.45 -7.39 4.47
C GLU A 62 -7.59 -8.21 5.44
N SER A 63 -6.26 -8.11 5.36
CA SER A 63 -5.34 -8.72 6.33
C SER A 63 -5.26 -7.98 7.67
N GLY A 64 -5.88 -6.80 7.78
CA GLY A 64 -5.89 -5.98 8.99
C GLY A 64 -4.63 -5.13 9.21
N THR A 65 -3.66 -5.21 8.28
CA THR A 65 -2.37 -4.49 8.29
C THR A 65 -2.54 -2.97 8.19
N VAL A 66 -3.55 -2.52 7.45
CA VAL A 66 -3.97 -1.12 7.42
C VAL A 66 -5.44 -1.00 7.81
N LYS A 67 -5.84 0.18 8.29
CA LYS A 67 -7.24 0.56 8.49
C LYS A 67 -7.64 1.58 7.45
N ARG A 68 -8.95 1.66 7.17
CA ARG A 68 -9.55 2.62 6.24
C ARG A 68 -10.71 3.34 6.87
N GLY A 69 -10.94 4.57 6.43
CA GLY A 69 -12.03 5.41 6.92
C GLY A 69 -12.47 6.42 5.86
N LYS A 70 -13.77 6.68 5.81
CA LYS A 70 -14.36 7.66 4.89
C LYS A 70 -14.65 8.95 5.65
N LEU A 71 -13.86 10.00 5.40
CA LEU A 71 -14.07 11.32 6.03
C LEU A 71 -15.18 12.11 5.34
N SER A 72 -15.38 11.89 4.03
CA SER A 72 -16.42 12.55 3.24
C SER A 72 -16.82 11.69 2.03
N PRO A 73 -17.87 12.05 1.25
CA PRO A 73 -18.21 11.33 0.02
C PRO A 73 -17.05 11.08 -0.95
N ARG A 74 -16.03 11.95 -0.96
CA ARG A 74 -14.89 11.90 -1.89
C ARG A 74 -13.54 11.60 -1.23
N VAL A 75 -13.47 11.54 0.11
CA VAL A 75 -12.20 11.41 0.83
C VAL A 75 -12.19 10.12 1.63
N VAL A 76 -11.28 9.23 1.23
CA VAL A 76 -10.94 8.00 1.95
C VAL A 76 -9.51 8.13 2.44
N ILE A 77 -9.33 7.86 3.73
CA ILE A 77 -8.03 7.86 4.40
C ILE A 77 -7.66 6.44 4.83
N TRP A 78 -6.36 6.22 4.95
CA TRP A 78 -5.73 4.97 5.33
C TRP A 78 -4.69 5.24 6.40
N TRP A 79 -4.61 4.38 7.40
CA TRP A 79 -3.63 4.51 8.49
C TRP A 79 -3.15 3.15 8.96
N LEU A 80 -1.97 3.14 9.54
CA LEU A 80 -1.43 1.98 10.24
C LEU A 80 -2.13 1.86 11.60
N PRO A 81 -2.56 0.66 12.02
CA PRO A 81 -3.01 0.43 13.38
C PRO A 81 -1.89 0.84 14.36
N GLU A 82 -2.25 1.53 15.43
CA GLU A 82 -1.29 1.74 16.54
C GLU A 82 -0.97 0.36 17.15
N ASP A 83 0.32 0.05 17.31
CA ASP A 83 0.77 -1.09 18.12
C ASP A 83 0.17 -0.92 19.53
N ARG A 84 -0.62 -1.90 19.95
CA ARG A 84 -1.21 -1.94 21.29
C ARG A 84 -0.29 -2.61 22.29
#